data_AF-A0A7C0UJN3-F1
#
_entry.id   AF-A0A7C0UJN3-F1
#
_cell.length_a   1.000
_cell.length_b   1.000
_cell.length_c   1.000
_cell.angle_alpha   90.00
_cell.angle_beta   90.00
_cell.angle_gamma   90.00
#
_symmetry.space_group_name_H-M   'P 1'
#
loop_
_entity.id
_entity.type
_entity.pdbx_description
1 polymer ?
#
loop_
_entity_poly.entity_id
_entity_poly.type
_entity_poly.pdbx_seq_one_letter_code
_entity_poly.pdbx_strand_id
1 'polypeptide(L)'
;MIVVVSGCLQETSGPVACTADAKICPDGSAVGRVAPDCEFAPCSSDSVEPVTSTRRPTQFPDTLKAECVDGQTQEALCPDRVTTYLAENCVDGKWATVNYIRNPCEPLPNSEPWSSDDGGR
;
A
#
# COMPACT_ATOMS: atom_id res chain seq x y z
N MET A 1 -6.69 58.20 -23.85
CA MET A 1 -7.21 56.90 -23.42
C MET A 1 -6.20 55.84 -23.86
N ILE A 2 -5.40 55.31 -22.93
CA ILE A 2 -4.47 54.20 -23.21
C ILE A 2 -5.18 52.95 -22.67
N VAL A 3 -5.63 52.08 -23.55
CA VAL A 3 -6.08 50.73 -23.20
C VAL A 3 -4.85 49.85 -23.09
N VAL A 4 -4.36 49.68 -21.87
CA VAL A 4 -3.35 48.67 -21.55
C VAL A 4 -4.09 47.33 -21.48
N VAL A 5 -4.14 46.59 -22.58
CA VAL A 5 -4.55 45.17 -22.54
C VAL A 5 -3.35 44.40 -22.02
N SER A 6 -3.34 44.18 -20.70
CA SER A 6 -2.50 43.20 -20.04
C SER A 6 -2.87 41.80 -20.54
N GLY A 7 -2.31 41.42 -21.69
CA GLY A 7 -2.16 40.02 -22.08
C GLY A 7 -0.84 39.53 -21.50
N CYS A 8 -0.87 38.48 -20.68
CA CYS A 8 0.32 37.92 -20.05
C CYS A 8 1.30 37.42 -21.13
N LEU A 9 2.41 38.13 -21.32
CA LEU A 9 3.62 37.55 -21.90
C LEU A 9 4.17 36.58 -20.85
N GLN A 10 3.64 35.36 -20.86
CA GLN A 10 3.93 34.34 -19.87
C GLN A 10 4.74 33.27 -20.59
N GLU A 11 6.07 33.39 -20.46
CA GLU A 11 6.98 32.24 -20.54
C GLU A 11 6.55 31.27 -19.42
N THR A 12 5.52 30.50 -19.74
CA THR A 12 4.86 29.62 -18.79
C THR A 12 5.48 28.27 -19.03
N SER A 13 6.40 27.88 -18.16
CA SER A 13 6.68 26.47 -17.88
C SER A 13 5.43 25.82 -17.27
N GLY A 14 4.32 25.84 -18.01
CA GLY A 14 3.09 25.15 -17.68
C GLY A 14 3.20 23.69 -18.09
N PRO A 15 2.55 22.76 -17.39
CA PRO A 15 2.53 21.36 -17.80
C PRO A 15 1.89 21.26 -19.19
N VAL A 16 2.69 20.89 -20.19
CA VAL A 16 2.18 20.54 -21.53
C VAL A 16 1.39 19.24 -21.39
N ALA A 17 0.10 19.30 -21.68
CA ALA A 17 -0.77 18.13 -21.63
C ALA A 17 -0.67 17.36 -22.97
N CYS A 18 -0.33 16.07 -22.90
CA CYS A 18 -0.34 15.16 -24.04
C CYS A 18 -1.61 14.31 -24.07
N THR A 19 -1.92 13.72 -25.22
CA THR A 19 -3.06 12.79 -25.36
C THR A 19 -2.83 11.53 -24.53
N ALA A 20 -3.91 10.96 -24.01
CA ALA A 20 -3.89 9.77 -23.14
C ALA A 20 -3.73 8.45 -23.93
N ASP A 21 -2.80 8.43 -24.88
CA ASP A 21 -2.44 7.22 -25.62
C ASP A 21 -1.44 6.37 -24.85
N ALA A 22 -1.57 5.04 -24.95
CA ALA A 22 -0.64 4.08 -24.36
C ALA A 22 -0.07 3.14 -25.43
N LYS A 23 1.25 2.94 -25.43
CA LYS A 23 1.95 1.95 -26.25
C LYS A 23 2.36 0.78 -25.38
N ILE A 24 2.10 -0.44 -25.85
CA ILE A 24 2.52 -1.66 -25.16
C ILE A 24 3.96 -2.01 -25.54
N CYS A 25 4.80 -2.19 -24.52
CA CYS A 25 6.18 -2.64 -24.62
C CYS A 25 6.25 -4.17 -24.79
N PRO A 26 7.36 -4.72 -25.33
CA PRO A 26 7.54 -6.17 -25.45
C PRO A 26 7.54 -6.90 -24.10
N ASP A 27 7.82 -6.19 -23.00
CA ASP A 27 7.73 -6.67 -21.61
C ASP A 27 6.26 -6.76 -21.10
N GLY A 28 5.28 -6.24 -21.85
CA GLY A 28 3.87 -6.18 -21.47
C GLY A 28 3.47 -4.91 -20.70
N SER A 29 4.45 -4.09 -20.29
CA SER A 29 4.23 -2.77 -19.69
C SER A 29 3.65 -1.76 -20.69
N ALA A 30 2.91 -0.74 -20.20
CA ALA A 30 2.32 0.31 -21.03
C ALA A 30 2.97 1.67 -20.76
N VAL A 31 3.39 2.37 -21.81
CA VAL A 31 4.02 3.69 -21.73
C VAL A 31 3.14 4.75 -22.40
N GLY A 32 3.04 5.92 -21.77
CA GLY A 32 2.30 7.07 -22.30
C GLY A 32 3.17 8.03 -23.10
N ARG A 33 2.54 9.05 -23.69
CA ARG A 33 3.23 10.17 -24.34
C ARG A 33 3.80 11.15 -23.30
N VAL A 34 4.99 11.68 -23.55
CA VAL A 34 5.73 12.58 -22.66
C VAL A 34 5.96 13.91 -23.36
N ALA A 35 5.68 15.00 -22.66
CA ALA A 35 5.97 16.36 -23.10
C ALA A 35 7.49 16.61 -23.22
N PRO A 36 7.95 17.55 -24.07
CA PRO A 36 7.16 18.54 -24.83
C PRO A 36 6.68 18.07 -26.20
N ASP A 37 7.33 17.08 -26.80
CA ASP A 37 7.03 16.60 -28.16
C ASP A 37 5.88 15.57 -28.21
N CYS A 38 5.36 15.17 -27.04
CA CYS A 38 4.29 14.18 -26.89
C CYS A 38 4.60 12.85 -27.59
N GLU A 39 5.85 12.42 -27.51
CA GLU A 39 6.33 11.11 -27.97
C GLU A 39 6.22 10.06 -26.87
N PHE A 40 6.11 8.79 -27.25
CA PHE A 40 6.06 7.71 -26.26
C PHE A 40 7.35 7.65 -25.43
N ALA A 41 7.22 7.51 -24.11
CA ALA A 41 8.36 7.22 -23.27
C ALA A 41 9.07 5.92 -23.75
N PRO A 42 10.41 5.84 -23.65
CA PRO A 42 11.12 4.60 -23.92
C PRO A 42 10.64 3.48 -22.97
N CYS A 43 10.63 2.24 -23.47
CA CYS A 43 10.38 1.07 -22.63
C CYS A 43 11.58 0.86 -21.68
N SER A 44 11.33 0.52 -20.42
CA SER A 44 12.36 0.34 -19.38
C SER A 44 13.36 -0.80 -19.62
N SER A 45 13.23 -1.56 -20.72
CA SER A 45 14.18 -2.63 -21.10
C SER A 45 15.58 -2.11 -21.44
N ASP A 46 15.71 -0.83 -21.77
CA ASP A 46 16.97 -0.23 -22.25
C ASP A 46 17.73 0.55 -21.17
N SER A 47 17.15 0.74 -19.99
CA SER A 47 17.79 1.37 -18.83
C SER A 47 17.89 0.35 -17.69
N VAL A 48 18.97 -0.43 -17.69
CA VAL A 48 19.39 -1.25 -16.54
C VAL A 48 19.87 -0.30 -15.44
N GLU A 49 18.93 0.36 -14.78
CA GLU A 49 19.13 0.79 -13.40
C GLU A 49 18.96 -0.49 -12.57
N PRO A 50 19.86 -0.81 -11.62
CA PRO A 50 19.63 -1.91 -10.70
C PRO A 50 18.35 -1.61 -9.94
N VAL A 51 17.28 -2.29 -10.33
CA VAL A 51 16.00 -2.25 -9.66
C VAL A 51 16.16 -2.89 -8.28
N THR A 52 16.61 -2.11 -7.30
CA THR A 52 15.98 -2.14 -5.98
C THR A 52 14.57 -1.59 -6.13
N SER A 53 13.74 -2.29 -6.93
CA SER A 53 12.32 -2.04 -7.06
C SER A 53 11.70 -2.42 -5.73
N THR A 54 11.44 -1.37 -4.96
CA THR A 54 10.53 -1.28 -3.85
C THR A 54 9.36 -2.24 -4.06
N ARG A 55 9.31 -3.27 -3.21
CA ARG A 55 8.22 -4.24 -3.11
C ARG A 55 6.87 -3.53 -3.22
N ARG A 56 6.18 -3.72 -4.34
CA ARG A 56 4.73 -3.61 -4.40
C ARG A 56 4.18 -4.89 -3.75
N PRO A 57 3.48 -4.83 -2.60
CA PRO A 57 3.07 -6.02 -1.85
C PRO A 57 1.83 -6.68 -2.46
N THR A 58 1.86 -6.96 -3.76
CA THR A 58 0.74 -7.64 -4.45
C THR A 58 1.14 -8.85 -5.27
N GLN A 59 2.41 -9.25 -5.23
CA GLN A 59 2.82 -10.58 -5.66
C GLN A 59 3.76 -11.16 -4.60
N PHE A 60 3.20 -11.53 -3.45
CA PHE A 60 3.88 -12.47 -2.57
C PHE A 60 3.81 -13.83 -3.29
N PRO A 61 4.93 -14.42 -3.76
CA PRO A 61 4.89 -15.81 -4.12
C PRO A 61 4.54 -16.61 -2.85
N ASP A 62 3.50 -17.43 -2.90
CA ASP A 62 3.05 -18.41 -1.89
C ASP A 62 4.15 -19.35 -1.35
N THR A 63 5.39 -19.20 -1.81
CA THR A 63 6.56 -20.02 -1.47
C THR A 63 7.65 -19.27 -0.71
N LEU A 64 7.55 -17.96 -0.47
CA LEU A 64 8.33 -17.32 0.59
C LEU A 64 7.46 -17.22 1.83
N LYS A 65 7.46 -18.31 2.61
CA LYS A 65 7.25 -18.23 4.05
C LYS A 65 8.39 -17.36 4.58
N ALA A 66 8.24 -16.04 4.42
CA ALA A 66 9.33 -15.10 4.58
C ALA A 66 9.88 -15.28 5.98
N GLU A 67 11.17 -15.62 6.04
CA GLU A 67 11.97 -15.50 7.24
C GLU A 67 11.60 -14.16 7.87
N CYS A 68 11.10 -14.24 9.09
CA CYS A 68 10.67 -13.05 9.82
C CYS A 68 11.88 -12.45 10.53
N VAL A 69 11.74 -11.22 11.00
CA VAL A 69 12.72 -10.57 11.86
C VAL A 69 12.36 -10.88 13.31
N ASP A 70 13.35 -11.26 14.11
CA ASP A 70 13.15 -11.54 15.53
C ASP A 70 12.43 -10.36 16.22
N GLY A 71 11.41 -10.68 17.01
CA GLY A 71 10.54 -9.68 17.64
C GLY A 71 9.37 -9.21 16.78
N GLN A 72 9.23 -9.65 15.52
CA GLN A 72 7.99 -9.44 14.76
C GLN A 72 6.85 -10.31 15.30
N THR A 73 5.63 -9.81 15.17
CA THR A 73 4.42 -10.53 15.53
C THR A 73 3.35 -10.38 14.46
N GLN A 74 2.42 -11.35 14.41
CA GLN A 74 1.26 -11.33 13.52
C GLN A 74 -0.02 -11.45 14.32
N GLU A 75 -0.98 -10.60 13.99
CA GLU A 75 -2.32 -10.60 14.56
C GLU A 75 -3.30 -11.36 13.65
N ALA A 76 -4.24 -12.08 14.25
CA ALA A 76 -5.36 -12.69 13.57
C ALA A 76 -6.68 -12.14 14.11
N LEU A 77 -7.70 -12.17 13.26
CA LEU A 77 -9.07 -11.81 13.61
C LEU A 77 -9.80 -13.01 14.19
N CYS A 78 -10.50 -12.79 15.29
CA CYS A 78 -11.47 -13.74 15.81
C CYS A 78 -12.70 -13.84 14.89
N PRO A 79 -13.56 -14.89 15.05
CA PRO A 79 -14.73 -15.09 14.19
C PRO A 79 -15.77 -13.96 14.23
N ASP A 80 -15.81 -13.20 15.31
CA ASP A 80 -16.63 -11.99 15.47
C ASP A 80 -16.13 -10.83 14.59
N ARG A 81 -14.93 -10.92 14.01
CA ARG A 81 -14.27 -9.92 13.15
C ARG A 81 -14.05 -8.55 13.80
N VAL A 82 -14.26 -8.44 15.11
CA VAL A 82 -14.04 -7.21 15.87
C VAL A 82 -12.80 -7.37 16.74
N THR A 83 -12.62 -8.54 17.34
CA THR A 83 -11.51 -8.85 18.23
C THR A 83 -10.31 -9.36 17.44
N THR A 84 -9.13 -8.80 17.70
CA THR A 84 -7.84 -9.31 17.20
C THR A 84 -7.06 -9.98 18.33
N TYR A 85 -6.23 -10.96 17.99
CA TYR A 85 -5.31 -11.61 18.93
C TYR A 85 -3.98 -11.93 18.26
N LEU A 86 -2.92 -12.11 19.06
CA LEU A 86 -1.58 -12.44 18.56
C LEU A 86 -1.52 -13.91 18.14
N ALA A 87 -1.54 -14.21 16.85
CA ALA A 87 -1.51 -15.60 16.39
C ALA A 87 -0.10 -16.17 16.34
N GLU A 88 0.88 -15.37 15.93
CA GLU A 88 2.24 -15.83 15.69
C GLU A 88 3.26 -14.79 16.17
N ASN A 89 4.42 -15.27 16.61
CA ASN A 89 5.58 -14.46 16.92
C ASN A 89 6.82 -15.01 16.21
N CYS A 90 7.72 -14.12 15.84
CA CYS A 90 8.99 -14.51 15.26
C CYS A 90 10.02 -14.77 16.37
N VAL A 91 10.65 -15.94 16.31
CA VAL A 91 11.78 -16.30 17.17
C VAL A 91 12.86 -16.91 16.29
N ASP A 92 14.08 -16.39 16.38
CA ASP A 92 15.24 -16.88 15.62
C ASP A 92 14.99 -16.90 14.09
N GLY A 93 14.30 -15.87 13.60
CA GLY A 93 13.99 -15.72 12.18
C GLY A 93 12.85 -16.60 11.66
N LYS A 94 12.16 -17.32 12.56
CA LYS A 94 11.09 -18.25 12.21
C LYS A 94 9.79 -17.92 12.93
N TRP A 95 8.69 -17.97 12.18
CA TRP A 95 7.34 -17.86 12.73
C TRP A 95 7.04 -19.07 13.63
N ALA A 96 6.61 -18.77 14.85
CA ALA A 96 6.09 -19.71 15.82
C ALA A 96 4.68 -19.30 16.21
N THR A 97 3.78 -20.27 16.31
CA THR A 97 2.40 -20.03 16.79
C THR A 97 2.41 -19.73 18.29
N VAL A 98 1.71 -18.67 18.68
CA VAL A 98 1.56 -18.29 20.08
C VAL A 98 0.56 -19.25 20.73
N ASN A 99 1.02 -20.00 21.72
CA ASN A 99 0.17 -20.91 22.49
C ASN A 99 -0.42 -20.17 23.69
N TYR A 100 -1.73 -19.98 23.69
CA TYR A 100 -2.44 -19.40 24.82
C TYR A 100 -3.00 -20.48 25.75
N ILE A 101 -2.92 -20.23 27.06
CA ILE A 101 -3.53 -21.10 28.09
C ILE A 101 -5.06 -21.09 27.99
N ARG A 102 -5.64 -20.00 27.48
CA ARG A 102 -7.08 -19.82 27.24
C ARG A 102 -7.29 -19.22 25.85
N ASN A 103 -8.40 -19.58 25.20
CA ASN A 103 -8.69 -19.07 23.87
C ASN A 103 -8.89 -17.54 23.92
N PRO A 104 -8.10 -16.73 23.19
CA PRO A 104 -8.23 -15.27 23.20
C PRO A 104 -9.57 -14.78 22.64
N CYS A 105 -10.21 -15.59 21.79
CA CYS A 105 -11.49 -15.27 21.17
C CYS A 105 -12.70 -15.64 22.03
N GLU A 106 -12.51 -16.27 23.19
CA GLU A 106 -13.62 -16.51 24.12
C GLU A 106 -13.72 -15.33 25.09
N PRO A 107 -14.89 -14.64 25.15
CA PRO A 107 -15.09 -13.61 26.16
C PRO A 107 -14.93 -14.26 27.55
N LEU A 108 -14.28 -13.54 28.46
CA LEU A 108 -14.18 -14.01 29.83
C LEU A 108 -15.62 -14.19 30.36
N PRO A 109 -15.91 -15.29 31.07
CA PRO A 109 -17.29 -15.63 31.49
C PRO A 109 -17.96 -14.54 32.35
N ASN A 110 -17.23 -13.52 32.77
CA ASN A 110 -17.68 -12.44 33.65
C ASN A 110 -17.27 -11.03 33.15
N SER A 111 -16.93 -10.85 31.87
CA SER A 111 -16.80 -9.50 31.32
C SER A 111 -18.19 -9.00 30.94
N GLU A 112 -19.03 -8.76 31.94
CA GLU A 112 -20.23 -7.96 31.72
C GLU A 112 -19.76 -6.64 31.09
N PRO A 113 -20.35 -6.19 29.98
CA PRO A 113 -20.22 -4.80 29.63
C PRO A 113 -20.79 -4.08 30.85
N TRP A 114 -19.97 -3.32 31.55
CA TRP A 114 -20.47 -2.27 32.42
C TRP A 114 -21.34 -1.42 31.49
N SER A 115 -22.62 -1.77 31.46
CA SER A 115 -23.65 -0.92 30.92
C SER A 115 -23.49 0.30 31.80
N SER A 116 -22.87 1.34 31.25
CA SER A 116 -23.11 2.67 31.76
C SER A 116 -24.62 2.84 31.58
N ASP A 117 -25.37 2.46 32.62
CA ASP A 117 -26.68 3.01 32.92
C ASP A 117 -26.48 4.53 32.86
N ASP A 118 -26.66 5.09 31.67
CA ASP A 118 -26.92 6.50 31.52
C ASP A 118 -28.30 6.70 32.13
N GLY A 119 -28.30 6.95 33.44
CA GLY A 119 -29.41 7.56 34.14
C GLY A 119 -29.68 8.92 33.51
N GLY A 120 -30.49 8.90 32.46
CA GLY A 120 -30.75 10.05 31.59
C GLY A 120 -32.24 10.32 31.39
N ARG A 121 -32.91 10.69 32.49
CA ARG A 121 -34.21 11.41 32.60
C ARG A 121 -35.49 10.78 32.04
#